data_AF-A0A9D6RNK9-F1
#
_entry.id   AF-A0A9D6RNK9-F1
#
_cell.length_a   1.000
_cell.length_b   1.000
_cell.length_c   1.000
_cell.angle_alpha   90.00
_cell.angle_beta   90.00
_cell.angle_gamma   90.00
#
_symmetry.space_group_name_H-M   'P 1'
#
loop_
_entity.id
_entity.type
_entity.pdbx_description
1 polymer ?
#
loop_
_entity_poly.entity_id
_entity_poly.type
_entity_poly.pdbx_seq_one_letter_code
_entity_poly.pdbx_strand_id
1 'polypeptide(L)'
;MSSRAKSLCGASLSLLAVLAICVGLPSAQAAPPDLMTYQGFLVDGNGNALASSSPANYPVTFRIYTASLGGTRLWSEQQIVTVDKGNFSVILGEGTPIGGEVHPLLSAVMAGPAASDRYMSLSVTIGAATSEMLPRLRMLPAPYAFLATSANNLVNPGGTSVVAYANSRVEVNGNLFASGVISGNGSGLSGLTASQLNGTVDDSLLSANVALKAGGNAFTGNQTIAGNLGLSTPNTTFPLTIGNNTLGDKISLWGQSGNSFGFGVAPGLLQIHTDNPGSDIGFGYGSGAALTETMRIKGNGNVGIGVQQPGARLSLAAPGSAEQVGSVLSTTLRANAGSLGATAGSELALASIGFFSGNHSSLGLRGLRATAGSDWTSTAIGLEMDVDNTLRAGGGGLWMHANGNVGIGVTTPGAKLDVNGSIRSTSLTVNGPFTASSFNAASITANTINGEKPPQTYTVGPGANLNTWRELQMDTTALLGDADGGRIKVLLRDHGGKIVRTVSYEFYAENDTDNFGLAYRQFMTVSSFGTQRYFRLGTTDASDIGADYDWFWIRNYRSGIAFGGNDFPPESGANRYKFWILVRPNITATVIVYDR
;
A
#
# COMPACT_ATOMS: atom_id res chain seq x y z
N MET A 1 -16.84 11.81 -78.75
CA MET A 1 -17.37 11.56 -80.12
C MET A 1 -16.20 11.30 -81.06
N SER A 2 -16.41 10.54 -82.14
CA SER A 2 -15.37 10.20 -83.12
C SER A 2 -15.18 11.29 -84.19
N SER A 3 -13.94 11.54 -84.61
CA SER A 3 -13.63 12.25 -85.86
C SER A 3 -12.62 11.46 -86.70
N ARG A 4 -12.96 11.22 -87.96
CA ARG A 4 -12.09 10.63 -89.00
C ARG A 4 -11.72 11.71 -90.01
N ALA A 5 -10.45 11.80 -90.36
CA ALA A 5 -9.94 12.46 -91.58
C ALA A 5 -8.62 11.74 -91.97
N LYS A 6 -8.27 11.34 -93.22
CA LYS A 6 -8.51 11.86 -94.59
C LYS A 6 -7.85 13.23 -94.83
N SER A 7 -7.14 13.51 -95.93
CA SER A 7 -6.67 12.73 -97.10
C SER A 7 -5.60 13.56 -97.87
N LEU A 8 -5.09 13.01 -98.99
CA LEU A 8 -4.15 13.50 -100.04
C LEU A 8 -2.74 12.84 -99.97
N CYS A 9 -2.16 12.18 -100.99
CA CYS A 9 -2.31 12.13 -102.46
C CYS A 9 -1.76 13.37 -103.22
N GLY A 10 -0.87 13.26 -104.20
CA GLY A 10 -0.13 12.12 -104.80
C GLY A 10 1.23 12.62 -105.35
N ALA A 11 1.97 11.98 -106.27
CA ALA A 11 1.85 10.73 -107.05
C ALA A 11 3.32 10.31 -107.48
N SER A 12 3.70 9.40 -108.40
CA SER A 12 3.05 8.76 -109.57
C SER A 12 3.72 7.42 -109.97
N LEU A 13 3.04 6.69 -110.87
CA LEU A 13 3.43 5.70 -111.90
C LEU A 13 4.91 5.25 -112.03
N SER A 14 5.25 3.96 -112.16
CA SER A 14 4.47 2.76 -112.60
C SER A 14 4.98 1.46 -111.91
N LEU A 15 4.60 0.20 -112.19
CA LEU A 15 3.73 -0.43 -113.23
C LEU A 15 3.05 -1.73 -112.69
N LEU A 16 3.06 -2.84 -113.44
CA LEU A 16 2.56 -4.19 -113.11
C LEU A 16 3.60 -4.95 -112.24
N ALA A 17 3.30 -5.81 -111.25
CA ALA A 17 2.16 -6.69 -110.87
C ALA A 17 2.33 -8.18 -111.27
N VAL A 18 2.32 -9.08 -110.27
CA VAL A 18 1.57 -10.37 -110.22
C VAL A 18 1.84 -11.12 -108.89
N LEU A 19 0.74 -11.54 -108.25
CA LEU A 19 0.48 -12.64 -107.29
C LEU A 19 1.56 -13.19 -106.30
N ALA A 20 1.12 -13.49 -105.08
CA ALA A 20 1.95 -14.01 -103.99
C ALA A 20 1.76 -15.53 -103.72
N ILE A 21 2.79 -16.17 -103.16
CA ILE A 21 2.74 -17.43 -102.40
C ILE A 21 3.66 -17.28 -101.18
N CYS A 22 3.22 -17.74 -100.01
CA CYS A 22 4.07 -17.85 -98.82
C CYS A 22 4.88 -19.16 -98.87
N VAL A 23 6.18 -19.07 -98.62
CA VAL A 23 7.04 -20.24 -98.33
C VAL A 23 7.65 -20.06 -96.94
N GLY A 24 7.77 -21.15 -96.19
CA GLY A 24 8.24 -21.11 -94.81
C GLY A 24 9.70 -20.67 -94.70
N LEU A 25 10.01 -19.82 -93.71
CA LEU A 25 11.39 -19.53 -93.32
C LEU A 25 12.02 -20.82 -92.76
N PRO A 26 13.15 -21.31 -93.30
CA PRO A 26 13.89 -22.38 -92.65
C PRO A 26 14.42 -21.90 -91.29
N SER A 27 14.33 -22.75 -90.28
CA SER A 27 14.78 -22.45 -88.92
C SER A 27 16.30 -22.23 -88.86
N ALA A 28 16.75 -21.24 -88.10
CA ALA A 28 18.16 -21.03 -87.83
C ALA A 28 18.76 -22.23 -87.07
N GLN A 29 19.58 -23.03 -87.77
CA GLN A 29 20.21 -24.22 -87.22
C GLN A 29 21.38 -23.83 -86.30
N ALA A 30 21.49 -24.46 -85.13
CA ALA A 30 22.55 -24.20 -84.15
C ALA A 30 23.90 -24.90 -84.48
N ALA A 31 24.09 -25.27 -85.74
CA ALA A 31 25.30 -25.86 -86.31
C ALA A 31 25.68 -25.03 -87.56
N PRO A 32 26.88 -25.18 -88.15
CA PRO A 32 27.19 -24.54 -89.43
C PRO A 32 26.11 -24.87 -90.48
N PRO A 33 25.80 -23.98 -91.45
CA PRO A 33 24.87 -24.30 -92.51
C PRO A 33 25.31 -25.53 -93.31
N ASP A 34 24.37 -26.41 -93.65
CA ASP A 34 24.64 -27.59 -94.50
C ASP A 34 24.82 -27.25 -95.98
N LEU A 35 24.60 -25.98 -96.35
CA LEU A 35 24.78 -25.44 -97.69
C LEU A 35 25.80 -24.29 -97.66
N MET A 36 26.74 -24.26 -98.62
CA MET A 36 27.76 -23.21 -98.71
C MET A 36 27.95 -22.73 -100.15
N THR A 37 27.86 -21.43 -100.39
CA THR A 37 28.19 -20.83 -101.70
C THR A 37 29.69 -20.98 -102.00
N TYR A 38 30.02 -21.44 -103.21
CA TYR A 38 31.39 -21.55 -103.69
C TYR A 38 31.49 -21.06 -105.14
N GLN A 39 32.58 -20.35 -105.46
CA GLN A 39 32.78 -19.66 -106.73
C GLN A 39 34.21 -19.86 -107.21
N GLY A 40 34.42 -19.87 -108.53
CA GLY A 40 35.75 -20.09 -109.10
C GLY A 40 35.85 -19.79 -110.59
N PHE A 41 37.05 -19.96 -111.11
CA PHE A 41 37.41 -19.73 -112.51
C PHE A 41 38.13 -20.96 -113.08
N LEU A 42 37.76 -21.37 -114.30
CA LEU A 42 38.22 -22.58 -114.96
C LEU A 42 38.86 -22.29 -116.32
N VAL A 43 39.98 -22.97 -116.59
CA VAL A 43 40.76 -22.84 -117.83
C VAL A 43 41.07 -24.21 -118.45
N ASP A 44 41.40 -24.21 -119.75
CA ASP A 44 41.97 -25.35 -120.46
C ASP A 44 43.47 -25.55 -120.09
N GLY A 45 44.07 -26.62 -120.64
CA GLY A 45 45.50 -26.93 -120.43
C GLY A 45 46.48 -25.91 -121.03
N ASN A 46 46.00 -24.91 -121.78
CA ASN A 46 46.78 -23.82 -122.35
C ASN A 46 46.54 -22.48 -121.60
N GLY A 47 45.67 -22.46 -120.58
CA GLY A 47 45.31 -21.27 -119.80
C GLY A 47 44.15 -20.45 -120.36
N ASN A 48 43.48 -20.88 -121.43
CA ASN A 48 42.29 -20.20 -121.96
C ASN A 48 41.06 -20.52 -121.11
N ALA A 49 40.17 -19.56 -120.89
CA ALA A 49 38.93 -19.79 -120.16
C ALA A 49 38.06 -20.88 -120.80
N LEU A 50 37.54 -21.84 -120.01
CA LEU A 50 36.52 -22.79 -120.48
C LEU A 50 35.23 -22.03 -120.85
N ALA A 51 34.45 -22.54 -121.81
CA ALA A 51 33.25 -21.86 -122.30
C ALA A 51 33.48 -20.39 -122.74
N SER A 52 34.58 -20.13 -123.45
CA SER A 52 35.03 -18.78 -123.81
C SER A 52 34.11 -17.99 -124.76
N SER A 53 33.34 -18.67 -125.61
CA SER A 53 32.44 -18.06 -126.61
C SER A 53 30.95 -18.14 -126.26
N SER A 54 30.54 -19.14 -125.48
CA SER A 54 29.16 -19.37 -125.04
C SER A 54 29.13 -20.25 -123.79
N PRO A 55 28.19 -20.06 -122.85
CA PRO A 55 28.08 -20.89 -121.66
C PRO A 55 27.99 -22.39 -121.99
N ALA A 56 28.70 -23.22 -121.23
CA ALA A 56 28.71 -24.67 -121.42
C ALA A 56 28.68 -25.41 -120.08
N ASN A 57 28.04 -26.57 -120.06
CA ASN A 57 27.88 -27.40 -118.87
C ASN A 57 29.00 -28.44 -118.78
N TYR A 58 29.70 -28.46 -117.65
CA TYR A 58 30.72 -29.46 -117.34
C TYR A 58 30.33 -30.27 -116.10
N PRO A 59 30.52 -31.60 -116.07
CA PRO A 59 30.49 -32.36 -114.83
C PRO A 59 31.72 -32.00 -114.00
N VAL A 60 31.48 -31.41 -112.82
CA VAL A 60 32.51 -30.96 -111.90
C VAL A 60 32.30 -31.64 -110.54
N THR A 61 33.38 -32.24 -110.04
CA THR A 61 33.44 -32.86 -108.72
C THR A 61 34.12 -31.93 -107.72
N PHE A 62 33.45 -31.68 -106.59
CA PHE A 62 33.97 -30.94 -105.43
C PHE A 62 34.36 -31.94 -104.35
N ARG A 63 35.47 -31.70 -103.63
CA ARG A 63 35.94 -32.58 -102.53
C ARG A 63 36.61 -31.78 -101.43
N ILE A 64 36.31 -32.08 -100.16
CA ILE A 64 36.98 -31.49 -99.00
C ILE A 64 37.95 -32.50 -98.38
N TYR A 65 39.17 -32.05 -98.10
CA TYR A 65 40.27 -32.81 -97.53
C TYR A 65 40.83 -32.19 -96.25
N THR A 66 41.56 -33.00 -95.47
CA THR A 66 42.33 -32.56 -94.30
C THR A 66 43.65 -31.85 -94.64
N ALA A 67 44.09 -31.84 -95.91
CA ALA A 67 45.38 -31.28 -96.32
C ALA A 67 45.37 -30.72 -97.76
N SER A 68 46.28 -29.79 -98.05
CA SER A 68 46.46 -29.15 -99.36
C SER A 68 47.00 -30.11 -100.44
N LEU A 69 47.73 -31.15 -100.02
CA LEU A 69 48.22 -32.26 -100.83
C LEU A 69 48.14 -33.54 -99.97
N GLY A 70 47.69 -34.65 -100.55
CA GLY A 70 47.39 -35.87 -99.78
C GLY A 70 46.21 -35.68 -98.81
N GLY A 71 46.29 -36.30 -97.63
CA GLY A 71 45.25 -36.20 -96.59
C GLY A 71 43.96 -36.97 -96.89
N THR A 72 43.10 -37.08 -95.87
CA THR A 72 41.85 -37.85 -95.96
C THR A 72 40.75 -37.01 -96.61
N ARG A 73 40.03 -37.58 -97.57
CA ARG A 73 38.77 -37.02 -98.11
C ARG A 73 37.69 -37.13 -97.04
N LEU A 74 37.10 -36.01 -96.64
CA LEU A 74 36.03 -35.94 -95.64
C LEU A 74 34.64 -35.80 -96.27
N TRP A 75 34.56 -35.19 -97.45
CA TRP A 75 33.32 -34.91 -98.15
C TRP A 75 33.56 -34.77 -99.66
N SER A 76 32.53 -35.05 -100.46
CA SER A 76 32.60 -35.04 -101.93
C SER A 76 31.23 -35.06 -102.58
N GLU A 77 31.07 -34.35 -103.70
CA GLU A 77 29.87 -34.38 -104.54
C GLU A 77 30.20 -34.06 -106.01
N GLN A 78 29.33 -34.43 -106.94
CA GLN A 78 29.38 -34.00 -108.33
C GLN A 78 28.17 -33.13 -108.67
N GLN A 79 28.42 -32.00 -109.32
CA GLN A 79 27.40 -31.15 -109.92
C GLN A 79 27.60 -31.05 -111.45
N ILE A 80 26.53 -30.77 -112.19
CA ILE A 80 26.63 -30.28 -113.57
C ILE A 80 26.69 -28.76 -113.50
N VAL A 81 27.87 -28.20 -113.73
CA VAL A 81 28.16 -26.78 -113.52
C VAL A 81 28.16 -26.05 -114.86
N THR A 82 27.28 -25.06 -114.99
CA THR A 82 27.32 -24.11 -116.10
C THR A 82 28.49 -23.14 -115.90
N VAL A 83 29.40 -23.10 -116.87
CA VAL A 83 30.55 -22.19 -116.90
C VAL A 83 30.31 -21.15 -118.01
N ASP A 84 30.48 -19.85 -117.74
CA ASP A 84 30.53 -18.79 -118.76
C ASP A 84 31.88 -18.06 -118.68
N LYS A 85 32.65 -18.08 -119.77
CA LYS A 85 33.98 -17.44 -119.88
C LYS A 85 34.86 -17.75 -118.67
N GLY A 86 34.91 -19.03 -118.30
CA GLY A 86 35.66 -19.58 -117.17
C GLY A 86 34.98 -19.46 -115.81
N ASN A 87 34.04 -18.53 -115.59
CA ASN A 87 33.43 -18.30 -114.28
C ASN A 87 32.35 -19.33 -113.95
N PHE A 88 32.25 -19.70 -112.67
CA PHE A 88 31.12 -20.44 -112.12
C PHE A 88 30.79 -20.04 -110.68
N SER A 89 29.53 -20.29 -110.28
CA SER A 89 29.03 -20.14 -108.90
C SER A 89 28.08 -21.29 -108.61
N VAL A 90 28.27 -21.99 -107.48
CA VAL A 90 27.46 -23.12 -107.03
C VAL A 90 27.11 -23.00 -105.55
N ILE A 91 26.15 -23.80 -105.09
CA ILE A 91 25.91 -24.07 -103.68
C ILE A 91 26.37 -25.51 -103.41
N LEU A 92 27.37 -25.67 -102.55
CA LEU A 92 27.87 -26.97 -102.11
C LEU A 92 26.89 -27.60 -101.13
N GLY A 93 26.63 -28.90 -101.28
CA GLY A 93 25.62 -29.64 -100.53
C GLY A 93 24.31 -29.89 -101.29
N GLU A 94 24.16 -29.31 -102.48
CA GLU A 94 23.07 -29.63 -103.43
C GLU A 94 23.49 -30.65 -104.51
N GLY A 95 24.74 -31.14 -104.47
CA GLY A 95 25.29 -32.02 -105.49
C GLY A 95 24.96 -33.50 -105.31
N THR A 96 25.17 -34.27 -106.39
CA THR A 96 24.98 -35.72 -106.37
C THR A 96 26.14 -36.44 -105.68
N PRO A 97 25.89 -37.37 -104.73
CA PRO A 97 26.95 -38.19 -104.15
C PRO A 97 27.63 -39.07 -105.19
N ILE A 98 28.96 -39.24 -105.06
CA ILE A 98 29.77 -40.03 -106.00
C ILE A 98 29.96 -41.45 -105.47
N GLY A 99 29.75 -42.45 -106.34
CA GLY A 99 29.90 -43.86 -105.98
C GLY A 99 31.32 -44.19 -105.51
N GLY A 100 31.45 -44.66 -104.26
CA GLY A 100 32.75 -44.93 -103.64
C GLY A 100 33.41 -43.74 -102.94
N GLU A 101 32.72 -42.60 -102.81
CA GLU A 101 33.19 -41.44 -102.06
C GLU A 101 32.32 -41.13 -100.83
N VAL A 102 32.81 -40.24 -99.95
CA VAL A 102 32.14 -39.90 -98.68
C VAL A 102 31.34 -38.61 -98.83
N HIS A 103 30.07 -38.63 -98.47
CA HIS A 103 29.17 -37.48 -98.54
C HIS A 103 28.35 -37.37 -97.24
N PRO A 104 28.95 -36.94 -96.12
CA PRO A 104 28.23 -36.56 -94.92
C PRO A 104 27.56 -35.19 -95.07
N LEU A 105 26.78 -34.77 -94.07
CA LEU A 105 26.34 -33.38 -93.94
C LEU A 105 27.53 -32.41 -93.89
N LEU A 106 27.46 -31.31 -94.64
CA LEU A 106 28.55 -30.34 -94.75
C LEU A 106 28.86 -29.68 -93.39
N SER A 107 27.83 -29.46 -92.56
CA SER A 107 27.97 -28.92 -91.20
C SER A 107 28.89 -29.77 -90.31
N ALA A 108 28.82 -31.10 -90.43
CA ALA A 108 29.63 -32.04 -89.65
C ALA A 108 31.11 -32.02 -90.07
N VAL A 109 31.40 -31.75 -91.34
CA VAL A 109 32.78 -31.59 -91.86
C VAL A 109 33.42 -30.33 -91.28
N MET A 110 32.62 -29.28 -91.11
CA MET A 110 33.03 -27.96 -90.60
C MET A 110 32.96 -27.84 -89.07
N ALA A 111 32.78 -28.95 -88.35
CA ALA A 111 32.70 -29.00 -86.89
C ALA A 111 34.00 -29.52 -86.23
N GLY A 112 34.14 -29.21 -84.93
CA GLY A 112 35.25 -29.68 -84.08
C GLY A 112 36.56 -28.87 -84.20
N PRO A 113 37.54 -29.13 -83.32
CA PRO A 113 38.73 -28.28 -83.18
C PRO A 113 39.64 -28.28 -84.42
N ALA A 114 39.55 -29.31 -85.27
CA ALA A 114 40.30 -29.40 -86.53
C ALA A 114 39.59 -28.72 -87.72
N ALA A 115 38.42 -28.10 -87.56
CA ALA A 115 37.65 -27.49 -88.64
C ALA A 115 38.38 -26.33 -89.35
N SER A 116 39.34 -25.70 -88.67
CA SER A 116 40.21 -24.66 -89.23
C SER A 116 41.07 -25.14 -90.41
N ASP A 117 41.33 -26.45 -90.52
CA ASP A 117 42.16 -27.07 -91.56
C ASP A 117 41.30 -27.92 -92.50
N ARG A 118 40.60 -27.22 -93.41
CA ARG A 118 39.80 -27.82 -94.50
C ARG A 118 40.26 -27.26 -95.84
N TYR A 119 40.42 -28.17 -96.81
CA TYR A 119 40.99 -27.87 -98.12
C TYR A 119 40.07 -28.36 -99.23
N MET A 120 39.56 -27.44 -100.05
CA MET A 120 38.71 -27.72 -101.20
C MET A 120 39.54 -28.12 -102.41
N SER A 121 39.16 -29.21 -103.05
CA SER A 121 39.65 -29.66 -104.34
C SER A 121 38.51 -29.67 -105.37
N LEU A 122 38.91 -29.52 -106.63
CA LEU A 122 38.01 -29.50 -107.77
C LEU A 122 38.50 -30.48 -108.83
N SER A 123 37.60 -31.16 -109.53
CA SER A 123 37.95 -31.99 -110.68
C SER A 123 36.93 -31.82 -111.81
N VAL A 124 37.41 -31.49 -112.99
CA VAL A 124 36.57 -31.26 -114.19
C VAL A 124 36.82 -32.40 -115.16
N THR A 125 35.76 -32.93 -115.77
CA THR A 125 35.87 -33.93 -116.86
C THR A 125 35.56 -33.27 -118.20
N ILE A 126 36.48 -33.42 -119.16
CA ILE A 126 36.37 -32.88 -120.52
C ILE A 126 36.59 -34.04 -121.50
N GLY A 127 35.57 -34.37 -122.29
CA GLY A 127 35.57 -35.59 -123.10
C GLY A 127 35.69 -36.84 -122.21
N ALA A 128 36.74 -37.64 -122.42
CA ALA A 128 37.03 -38.85 -121.65
C ALA A 128 38.13 -38.66 -120.57
N ALA A 129 38.60 -37.43 -120.32
CA ALA A 129 39.68 -37.15 -119.38
C ALA A 129 39.19 -36.30 -118.19
N THR A 130 39.55 -36.72 -116.97
CA THR A 130 39.27 -35.99 -115.72
C THR A 130 40.58 -35.52 -115.09
N SER A 131 40.66 -34.25 -114.73
CA SER A 131 41.83 -33.66 -114.06
C SER A 131 41.46 -33.09 -112.70
N GLU A 132 42.19 -33.45 -111.63
CA GLU A 132 42.11 -32.78 -110.32
C GLU A 132 42.98 -31.51 -110.32
N MET A 133 42.43 -30.40 -109.86
CA MET A 133 43.14 -29.13 -109.73
C MET A 133 43.95 -29.11 -108.43
N LEU A 134 45.27 -28.89 -108.55
CA LEU A 134 46.21 -28.82 -107.43
C LEU A 134 47.02 -27.51 -107.50
N PRO A 135 47.43 -26.92 -106.36
CA PRO A 135 47.14 -27.33 -104.98
C PRO A 135 45.72 -26.95 -104.52
N ARG A 136 45.25 -27.59 -103.44
CA ARG A 136 43.89 -27.40 -102.91
C ARG A 136 43.75 -26.14 -102.04
N LEU A 137 42.60 -25.46 -102.14
CA LEU A 137 42.35 -24.16 -101.51
C LEU A 137 41.86 -24.30 -100.06
N ARG A 138 42.51 -23.60 -99.11
CA ARG A 138 42.12 -23.62 -97.68
C ARG A 138 40.87 -22.78 -97.40
N MET A 139 40.00 -23.28 -96.52
CA MET A 139 38.81 -22.58 -95.99
C MET A 139 39.16 -21.85 -94.67
N LEU A 140 38.56 -20.67 -94.42
CA LEU A 140 38.86 -19.81 -93.26
C LEU A 140 37.57 -19.16 -92.68
N PRO A 141 37.41 -19.05 -91.35
CA PRO A 141 36.26 -18.41 -90.71
C PRO A 141 36.36 -16.88 -90.61
N ALA A 142 35.23 -16.20 -90.44
CA ALA A 142 35.16 -14.74 -90.27
C ALA A 142 35.47 -14.31 -88.81
N PRO A 143 36.28 -13.25 -88.57
CA PRO A 143 36.78 -12.92 -87.22
C PRO A 143 35.73 -12.71 -86.12
N TYR A 144 34.64 -11.99 -86.43
CA TYR A 144 33.64 -11.63 -85.41
C TYR A 144 32.78 -12.80 -84.92
N ALA A 145 32.73 -13.92 -85.63
CA ALA A 145 31.98 -15.10 -85.20
C ALA A 145 32.57 -15.74 -83.92
N PHE A 146 33.87 -15.56 -83.67
CA PHE A 146 34.57 -16.14 -82.53
C PHE A 146 34.10 -15.60 -81.16
N LEU A 147 33.61 -14.35 -81.13
CA LEU A 147 33.17 -13.68 -79.90
C LEU A 147 31.85 -14.21 -79.33
N ALA A 148 31.02 -14.90 -80.13
CA ALA A 148 29.68 -15.35 -79.73
C ALA A 148 29.65 -16.70 -78.99
N THR A 149 30.80 -17.31 -78.72
CA THR A 149 30.92 -18.76 -78.44
C THR A 149 30.31 -19.22 -77.10
N SER A 150 30.19 -18.37 -76.07
CA SER A 150 29.52 -18.71 -74.79
C SER A 150 29.23 -17.46 -73.94
N ALA A 151 28.06 -17.42 -73.29
CA ALA A 151 27.65 -16.35 -72.36
C ALA A 151 26.92 -16.90 -71.13
N ASN A 152 27.64 -17.68 -70.31
CA ASN A 152 27.05 -18.49 -69.23
C ASN A 152 26.83 -17.74 -67.89
N ASN A 153 27.27 -16.49 -67.77
CA ASN A 153 27.24 -15.69 -66.52
C ASN A 153 26.93 -14.22 -66.83
N LEU A 154 26.34 -13.50 -65.88
CA LEU A 154 26.32 -12.04 -65.92
C LEU A 154 27.65 -11.50 -65.37
N VAL A 155 28.53 -11.09 -66.28
CA VAL A 155 29.84 -10.49 -65.95
C VAL A 155 29.79 -8.97 -65.90
N ASN A 156 30.65 -8.36 -65.09
CA ASN A 156 30.90 -6.93 -65.12
C ASN A 156 31.76 -6.52 -66.34
N PRO A 157 31.94 -5.22 -66.63
CA PRO A 157 32.79 -4.76 -67.75
C PRO A 157 34.28 -5.18 -67.67
N GLY A 158 34.74 -5.71 -66.54
CA GLY A 158 36.08 -6.30 -66.37
C GLY A 158 36.13 -7.83 -66.51
N GLY A 159 35.02 -8.48 -66.86
CA GLY A 159 34.92 -9.93 -67.06
C GLY A 159 34.65 -10.76 -65.80
N THR A 160 34.59 -10.16 -64.61
CA THR A 160 34.28 -10.88 -63.36
C THR A 160 32.79 -11.19 -63.27
N SER A 161 32.43 -12.44 -62.93
CA SER A 161 31.01 -12.79 -62.69
C SER A 161 30.44 -12.05 -61.48
N VAL A 162 29.29 -11.42 -61.67
CA VAL A 162 28.51 -10.70 -60.64
C VAL A 162 27.37 -11.56 -60.14
N VAL A 163 26.72 -12.31 -61.04
CA VAL A 163 25.66 -13.28 -60.72
C VAL A 163 25.97 -14.58 -61.44
N ALA A 164 26.11 -15.66 -60.67
CA ALA A 164 26.35 -17.01 -61.14
C ALA A 164 25.34 -18.00 -60.54
N TYR A 165 25.09 -19.12 -61.23
CA TYR A 165 24.48 -20.30 -60.61
C TYR A 165 25.58 -21.26 -60.16
N ALA A 166 25.78 -21.37 -58.86
CA ALA A 166 26.85 -22.14 -58.24
C ALA A 166 26.38 -22.72 -56.89
N ASN A 167 26.96 -23.84 -56.47
CA ASN A 167 26.57 -24.52 -55.22
C ASN A 167 25.05 -24.79 -55.10
N SER A 168 24.41 -25.08 -56.23
CA SER A 168 22.94 -25.24 -56.41
C SER A 168 22.07 -24.03 -56.04
N ARG A 169 22.64 -22.83 -55.98
CA ARG A 169 21.95 -21.56 -55.68
C ARG A 169 22.39 -20.44 -56.64
N VAL A 170 21.70 -19.31 -56.57
CA VAL A 170 22.22 -18.05 -57.14
C VAL A 170 23.25 -17.49 -56.16
N GLU A 171 24.46 -17.21 -56.65
CA GLU A 171 25.51 -16.51 -55.89
C GLU A 171 25.73 -15.12 -56.48
N VAL A 172 25.69 -14.10 -55.62
CA VAL A 172 25.94 -12.70 -55.97
C VAL A 172 27.30 -12.31 -55.40
N ASN A 173 28.21 -11.86 -56.25
CA ASN A 173 29.56 -11.46 -55.85
C ASN A 173 29.59 -9.98 -55.47
N GLY A 174 29.29 -9.69 -54.20
CA GLY A 174 29.19 -8.34 -53.65
C GLY A 174 27.82 -8.06 -53.03
N ASN A 175 27.51 -6.78 -52.80
CA ASN A 175 26.25 -6.37 -52.19
C ASN A 175 25.08 -6.49 -53.20
N LEU A 176 24.03 -7.22 -52.83
CA LEU A 176 22.77 -7.23 -53.59
C LEU A 176 21.93 -6.00 -53.23
N PHE A 177 21.89 -5.01 -54.12
CA PHE A 177 21.02 -3.84 -53.98
C PHE A 177 19.70 -4.07 -54.71
N ALA A 178 18.62 -4.34 -53.97
CA ALA A 178 17.27 -4.46 -54.50
C ALA A 178 16.47 -3.17 -54.21
N SER A 179 16.10 -2.43 -55.25
CA SER A 179 15.31 -1.18 -55.17
C SER A 179 13.79 -1.40 -55.16
N GLY A 180 13.34 -2.65 -54.95
CA GLY A 180 11.93 -3.04 -54.96
C GLY A 180 11.69 -4.25 -54.04
N VAL A 181 10.45 -4.75 -54.04
CA VAL A 181 10.03 -5.83 -53.13
C VAL A 181 10.71 -7.16 -53.49
N ILE A 182 11.45 -7.74 -52.53
CA ILE A 182 11.86 -9.14 -52.59
C ILE A 182 10.63 -10.00 -52.26
N SER A 183 9.92 -10.46 -53.29
CA SER A 183 8.66 -11.18 -53.14
C SER A 183 8.85 -12.59 -52.54
N GLY A 184 8.36 -12.80 -51.32
CA GLY A 184 8.36 -14.09 -50.64
C GLY A 184 7.92 -13.99 -49.18
N ASN A 185 7.84 -15.12 -48.48
CA ASN A 185 7.47 -15.19 -47.06
C ASN A 185 8.68 -15.07 -46.10
N GLY A 186 9.87 -14.75 -46.61
CA GLY A 186 11.12 -14.67 -45.84
C GLY A 186 11.68 -15.99 -45.29
N SER A 187 10.95 -17.11 -45.35
CA SER A 187 11.33 -18.36 -44.65
C SER A 187 12.65 -18.98 -45.08
N GLY A 188 13.13 -18.69 -46.29
CA GLY A 188 14.44 -19.11 -46.79
C GLY A 188 15.62 -18.27 -46.26
N LEU A 189 15.39 -17.17 -45.54
CA LEU A 189 16.42 -16.29 -44.98
C LEU A 189 16.95 -16.80 -43.62
N SER A 190 16.91 -18.11 -43.37
CA SER A 190 17.25 -18.72 -42.07
C SER A 190 18.71 -18.54 -41.64
N GLY A 191 19.59 -18.07 -42.53
CA GLY A 191 20.97 -17.69 -42.22
C GLY A 191 21.15 -16.26 -41.71
N LEU A 192 20.08 -15.44 -41.68
CA LEU A 192 20.12 -14.03 -41.28
C LEU A 192 19.98 -13.88 -39.76
N THR A 193 21.08 -13.53 -39.08
CA THR A 193 21.08 -13.28 -37.64
C THR A 193 20.68 -11.84 -37.29
N ALA A 194 20.25 -11.61 -36.05
CA ALA A 194 20.00 -10.25 -35.55
C ALA A 194 21.23 -9.34 -35.63
N SER A 195 22.45 -9.88 -35.58
CA SER A 195 23.70 -9.12 -35.77
C SER A 195 24.01 -8.74 -37.22
N GLN A 196 23.31 -9.32 -38.19
CA GLN A 196 23.40 -8.96 -39.62
C GLN A 196 22.31 -7.96 -40.06
N LEU A 197 21.26 -7.79 -39.25
CA LEU A 197 20.23 -6.76 -39.42
C LEU A 197 20.73 -5.38 -38.95
N ASN A 198 21.73 -4.84 -39.65
CA ASN A 198 22.28 -3.52 -39.38
C ASN A 198 21.46 -2.41 -40.07
N GLY A 199 20.60 -1.73 -39.31
CA GLY A 199 19.78 -0.62 -39.82
C GLY A 199 18.52 -0.39 -38.99
N THR A 200 17.47 0.12 -39.62
CA THR A 200 16.12 0.19 -39.06
C THR A 200 15.19 -0.69 -39.89
N VAL A 201 14.51 -1.63 -39.24
CA VAL A 201 13.33 -2.30 -39.80
C VAL A 201 12.14 -1.43 -39.47
N ASP A 202 11.24 -1.22 -40.44
CA ASP A 202 10.01 -0.44 -40.22
C ASP A 202 9.08 -1.19 -39.23
N ASP A 203 8.54 -0.48 -38.23
CA ASP A 203 7.65 -1.05 -37.21
C ASP A 203 6.42 -1.75 -37.85
N SER A 204 5.98 -1.35 -39.06
CA SER A 204 4.90 -2.00 -39.82
C SER A 204 5.25 -3.36 -40.43
N LEU A 205 6.53 -3.72 -40.50
CA LEU A 205 7.03 -5.01 -40.96
C LEU A 205 7.31 -5.99 -39.80
N LEU A 206 7.22 -5.52 -38.55
CA LEU A 206 7.38 -6.35 -37.36
C LEU A 206 6.07 -7.06 -37.01
N SER A 207 6.15 -8.32 -36.59
CA SER A 207 4.99 -9.03 -36.05
C SER A 207 4.57 -8.43 -34.71
N ALA A 208 3.27 -8.50 -34.37
CA ALA A 208 2.72 -8.01 -33.09
C ALA A 208 3.34 -8.64 -31.81
N ASN A 209 4.19 -9.66 -31.95
CA ASN A 209 4.96 -10.25 -30.85
C ASN A 209 6.31 -9.55 -30.59
N VAL A 210 6.69 -8.54 -31.39
CA VAL A 210 7.90 -7.74 -31.23
C VAL A 210 7.52 -6.36 -30.71
N ALA A 211 8.22 -5.87 -29.69
CA ALA A 211 7.94 -4.57 -29.09
C ALA A 211 8.37 -3.43 -30.03
N LEU A 212 7.38 -2.63 -30.48
CA LEU A 212 7.58 -1.42 -31.27
C LEU A 212 8.23 -0.33 -30.41
N LYS A 213 9.15 0.44 -31.01
CA LYS A 213 9.97 1.44 -30.28
C LYS A 213 9.21 2.73 -29.95
N ALA A 214 8.25 3.10 -30.78
CA ALA A 214 7.51 4.38 -30.69
C ALA A 214 5.99 4.21 -30.69
N GLY A 215 5.49 2.98 -30.46
CA GLY A 215 4.07 2.65 -30.47
C GLY A 215 3.57 2.02 -29.16
N GLY A 216 2.25 1.99 -28.98
CA GLY A 216 1.62 1.21 -27.92
C GLY A 216 1.68 -0.29 -28.25
N ASN A 217 2.21 -1.10 -27.33
CA ASN A 217 2.41 -2.53 -27.52
C ASN A 217 1.30 -3.34 -26.83
N ALA A 218 0.56 -4.13 -27.61
CA ALA A 218 -0.58 -4.92 -27.13
C ALA A 218 -0.30 -6.44 -27.30
N PHE A 219 0.35 -7.03 -26.31
CA PHE A 219 0.68 -8.45 -26.32
C PHE A 219 -0.54 -9.32 -25.96
N THR A 220 -0.86 -10.32 -26.79
CA THR A 220 -1.99 -11.24 -26.58
C THR A 220 -1.64 -12.49 -25.75
N GLY A 221 -0.39 -12.61 -25.30
CA GLY A 221 0.10 -13.72 -24.49
C GLY A 221 1.18 -13.29 -23.50
N ASN A 222 1.41 -14.13 -22.49
CA ASN A 222 2.31 -13.87 -21.37
C ASN A 222 3.71 -13.43 -21.83
N GLN A 223 4.16 -12.27 -21.35
CA GLN A 223 5.53 -11.82 -21.52
C GLN A 223 6.38 -12.30 -20.34
N THR A 224 7.56 -12.83 -20.61
CA THR A 224 8.51 -13.30 -19.58
C THR A 224 9.86 -12.66 -19.82
N ILE A 225 10.32 -11.89 -18.84
CA ILE A 225 11.58 -11.15 -18.89
C ILE A 225 12.58 -11.91 -18.01
N ALA A 226 13.66 -12.42 -18.60
CA ALA A 226 14.67 -13.22 -17.91
C ALA A 226 15.69 -12.37 -17.10
N GLY A 227 15.48 -11.05 -17.04
CA GLY A 227 16.30 -10.07 -16.34
C GLY A 227 15.43 -8.93 -15.82
N ASN A 228 16.06 -7.79 -15.51
CA ASN A 228 15.39 -6.67 -14.86
C ASN A 228 14.56 -5.81 -15.83
N LEU A 229 13.34 -5.43 -15.43
CA LEU A 229 12.47 -4.50 -16.16
C LEU A 229 12.64 -3.06 -15.65
N GLY A 230 13.11 -2.17 -16.52
CA GLY A 230 13.18 -0.74 -16.26
C GLY A 230 12.12 0.06 -17.01
N LEU A 231 11.20 0.69 -16.28
CA LEU A 231 10.22 1.61 -16.84
C LEU A 231 10.78 3.04 -16.77
N SER A 232 11.05 3.64 -17.92
CA SER A 232 11.75 4.92 -18.08
C SER A 232 13.13 4.98 -17.40
N THR A 233 13.79 3.83 -17.24
CA THR A 233 15.05 3.70 -16.48
C THR A 233 16.00 2.69 -17.14
N PRO A 234 17.17 3.11 -17.66
CA PRO A 234 18.21 2.16 -18.07
C PRO A 234 18.98 1.61 -16.85
N ASN A 235 19.72 0.52 -17.07
CA ASN A 235 20.72 -0.03 -16.13
C ASN A 235 20.17 -0.38 -14.72
N THR A 236 18.95 -0.90 -14.66
CA THR A 236 18.24 -1.23 -13.43
C THR A 236 18.86 -2.42 -12.70
N THR A 237 19.16 -2.27 -11.41
CA THR A 237 19.73 -3.32 -10.56
C THR A 237 18.69 -4.19 -9.86
N PHE A 238 17.45 -3.72 -9.71
CA PHE A 238 16.33 -4.49 -9.16
C PHE A 238 15.44 -5.08 -10.29
N PRO A 239 14.80 -6.25 -10.07
CA PRO A 239 13.95 -6.92 -11.08
C PRO A 239 12.84 -6.07 -11.70
N LEU A 240 12.33 -5.07 -10.97
CA LEU A 240 11.45 -4.03 -11.49
C LEU A 240 11.91 -2.68 -10.91
N THR A 241 12.09 -1.68 -11.78
CA THR A 241 12.38 -0.28 -11.38
C THR A 241 11.52 0.67 -12.21
N ILE A 242 10.99 1.73 -11.57
CA ILE A 242 10.00 2.62 -12.20
C ILE A 242 10.36 4.10 -11.97
N GLY A 243 10.65 4.83 -13.06
CA GLY A 243 10.78 6.30 -13.06
C GLY A 243 11.79 6.84 -12.04
N ASN A 244 13.03 6.35 -12.09
CA ASN A 244 14.11 6.76 -11.19
C ASN A 244 14.34 8.29 -11.26
N ASN A 245 14.58 8.92 -10.11
CA ASN A 245 14.78 10.37 -9.93
C ASN A 245 13.59 11.31 -10.22
N THR A 246 12.36 10.81 -10.44
CA THR A 246 11.14 11.67 -10.47
C THR A 246 10.23 11.34 -9.30
N LEU A 247 9.50 12.34 -8.78
CA LEU A 247 8.49 12.17 -7.71
C LEU A 247 7.08 12.02 -8.31
N GLY A 248 6.10 11.66 -7.48
CA GLY A 248 4.71 11.40 -7.85
C GLY A 248 4.39 9.92 -8.06
N ASP A 249 3.22 9.66 -8.65
CA ASP A 249 2.68 8.33 -8.96
C ASP A 249 3.68 7.45 -9.73
N LYS A 250 3.72 6.16 -9.38
CA LYS A 250 4.57 5.12 -9.98
C LYS A 250 3.75 4.00 -10.59
N ILE A 251 2.65 3.63 -9.96
CA ILE A 251 1.74 2.59 -10.44
C ILE A 251 0.32 3.09 -10.22
N SER A 252 -0.39 3.39 -11.30
CA SER A 252 -1.85 3.51 -11.27
C SER A 252 -2.45 2.11 -11.32
N LEU A 253 -3.32 1.81 -10.36
CA LEU A 253 -4.13 0.60 -10.29
C LEU A 253 -5.53 0.84 -10.89
N TRP A 254 -6.05 2.05 -10.72
CA TRP A 254 -7.24 2.54 -11.40
C TRP A 254 -7.12 4.06 -11.65
N GLY A 255 -7.22 4.46 -12.92
CA GLY A 255 -7.18 5.85 -13.36
C GLY A 255 -6.38 6.00 -14.65
N GLN A 256 -6.92 6.72 -15.65
CA GLN A 256 -6.25 6.90 -16.94
C GLN A 256 -5.41 8.20 -17.00
N SER A 257 -5.83 9.24 -16.27
CA SER A 257 -5.14 10.53 -16.18
C SER A 257 -5.66 11.32 -14.98
N GLY A 258 -4.81 12.19 -14.41
CA GLY A 258 -5.13 12.91 -13.17
C GLY A 258 -5.04 12.00 -11.94
N ASN A 259 -5.91 12.24 -10.95
CA ASN A 259 -5.91 11.46 -9.71
C ASN A 259 -6.19 9.97 -9.97
N SER A 260 -5.54 9.10 -9.21
CA SER A 260 -5.66 7.66 -9.38
C SER A 260 -5.69 6.91 -8.05
N PHE A 261 -6.23 5.69 -8.06
CA PHE A 261 -5.89 4.69 -7.04
C PHE A 261 -4.52 4.13 -7.39
N GLY A 262 -3.54 4.23 -6.49
CA GLY A 262 -2.16 3.92 -6.87
C GLY A 262 -1.13 3.92 -5.77
N PHE A 263 0.10 3.71 -6.22
CA PHE A 263 1.33 3.82 -5.45
C PHE A 263 2.19 4.95 -6.01
N GLY A 264 2.68 5.84 -5.15
CA GLY A 264 3.50 7.00 -5.51
C GLY A 264 4.63 7.25 -4.51
N VAL A 265 5.52 8.21 -4.82
CA VAL A 265 6.58 8.64 -3.89
C VAL A 265 6.75 10.16 -3.85
N ALA A 266 6.87 10.70 -2.65
CA ALA A 266 7.21 12.09 -2.35
C ALA A 266 8.51 12.13 -1.49
N PRO A 267 9.09 13.30 -1.19
CA PRO A 267 10.37 13.38 -0.46
C PRO A 267 10.27 12.70 0.92
N GLY A 268 10.96 11.56 1.07
CA GLY A 268 10.92 10.75 2.31
C GLY A 268 9.61 9.99 2.57
N LEU A 269 8.70 9.90 1.59
CA LEU A 269 7.36 9.34 1.77
C LEU A 269 6.98 8.37 0.65
N LEU A 270 6.72 7.11 1.02
CA LEU A 270 5.95 6.17 0.19
C LEU A 270 4.46 6.50 0.32
N GLN A 271 3.75 6.52 -0.81
CA GLN A 271 2.32 6.84 -0.87
C GLN A 271 1.53 5.62 -1.34
N ILE A 272 0.47 5.28 -0.61
CA ILE A 272 -0.65 4.47 -1.08
C ILE A 272 -1.84 5.44 -1.07
N HIS A 273 -2.52 5.63 -2.20
CA HIS A 273 -3.52 6.69 -2.35
C HIS A 273 -4.73 6.27 -3.18
N THR A 274 -5.78 7.07 -3.05
CA THR A 274 -7.06 6.96 -3.75
C THR A 274 -7.25 8.16 -4.69
N ASP A 275 -8.27 8.08 -5.54
CA ASP A 275 -8.62 9.12 -6.53
C ASP A 275 -9.18 10.42 -5.90
N ASN A 276 -9.88 10.34 -4.76
CA ASN A 276 -10.55 11.49 -4.17
C ASN A 276 -10.66 11.40 -2.62
N PRO A 277 -10.89 12.54 -1.91
CA PRO A 277 -10.92 12.59 -0.44
C PRO A 277 -12.09 11.86 0.24
N GLY A 278 -13.05 11.31 -0.51
CA GLY A 278 -14.11 10.44 -0.01
C GLY A 278 -13.81 8.94 -0.19
N SER A 279 -12.82 8.57 -0.98
CA SER A 279 -12.43 7.18 -1.24
C SER A 279 -11.54 6.63 -0.12
N ASP A 280 -11.83 5.39 0.28
CA ASP A 280 -11.16 4.70 1.39
C ASP A 280 -10.06 3.74 0.92
N ILE A 281 -9.06 3.48 1.77
CA ILE A 281 -8.05 2.42 1.58
C ILE A 281 -8.39 1.23 2.49
N GLY A 282 -8.78 0.10 1.91
CA GLY A 282 -9.07 -1.14 2.61
C GLY A 282 -7.92 -2.14 2.58
N PHE A 283 -7.71 -2.85 3.68
CA PHE A 283 -6.77 -3.97 3.83
C PHE A 283 -7.54 -5.20 4.33
N GLY A 284 -7.26 -6.37 3.76
CA GLY A 284 -8.02 -7.59 4.03
C GLY A 284 -7.59 -8.76 3.17
N TYR A 285 -8.43 -9.80 3.08
CA TYR A 285 -8.20 -11.00 2.26
C TYR A 285 -9.46 -11.43 1.52
N GLY A 286 -9.31 -12.20 0.44
CA GLY A 286 -10.40 -12.60 -0.46
C GLY A 286 -10.21 -12.05 -1.86
N SER A 287 -11.30 -11.64 -2.52
CA SER A 287 -11.26 -10.98 -3.84
C SER A 287 -11.77 -9.54 -3.75
N GLY A 288 -11.48 -8.69 -4.73
CA GLY A 288 -11.91 -7.28 -4.69
C GLY A 288 -13.43 -7.06 -4.59
N ALA A 289 -14.25 -8.02 -5.03
CA ALA A 289 -15.70 -7.99 -4.92
C ALA A 289 -16.25 -8.70 -3.66
N ALA A 290 -15.38 -9.38 -2.90
CA ALA A 290 -15.70 -10.13 -1.69
C ALA A 290 -14.51 -10.05 -0.71
N LEU A 291 -14.13 -8.83 -0.35
CA LEU A 291 -12.99 -8.55 0.52
C LEU A 291 -13.40 -8.65 1.99
N THR A 292 -12.81 -9.59 2.72
CA THR A 292 -12.91 -9.63 4.18
C THR A 292 -11.92 -8.63 4.75
N GLU A 293 -12.41 -7.42 5.01
CA GLU A 293 -11.61 -6.31 5.54
C GLU A 293 -11.22 -6.52 7.01
N THR A 294 -9.93 -6.33 7.29
CA THR A 294 -9.34 -6.36 8.64
C THR A 294 -8.97 -4.96 9.14
N MET A 295 -8.65 -4.04 8.23
CA MET A 295 -8.36 -2.63 8.52
C MET A 295 -8.81 -1.74 7.36
N ARG A 296 -9.28 -0.52 7.66
CA ARG A 296 -9.61 0.51 6.66
C ARG A 296 -9.11 1.87 7.13
N ILE A 297 -8.54 2.66 6.22
CA ILE A 297 -8.34 4.11 6.39
C ILE A 297 -9.41 4.80 5.56
N LYS A 298 -10.29 5.56 6.21
CA LYS A 298 -11.36 6.32 5.55
C LYS A 298 -10.78 7.55 4.85
N GLY A 299 -11.43 8.01 3.78
CA GLY A 299 -11.06 9.27 3.10
C GLY A 299 -11.07 10.50 4.02
N ASN A 300 -11.94 10.51 5.05
CA ASN A 300 -11.96 11.54 6.10
C ASN A 300 -10.82 11.45 7.14
N GLY A 301 -9.92 10.48 7.00
CA GLY A 301 -8.78 10.24 7.89
C GLY A 301 -9.09 9.45 9.17
N ASN A 302 -10.29 8.88 9.34
CA ASN A 302 -10.55 7.93 10.43
C ASN A 302 -10.00 6.53 10.09
N VAL A 303 -9.35 5.88 11.05
CA VAL A 303 -8.83 4.51 10.91
C VAL A 303 -9.74 3.54 11.65
N GLY A 304 -10.15 2.47 10.98
CA GLY A 304 -10.88 1.35 11.56
C GLY A 304 -10.04 0.08 11.53
N ILE A 305 -9.97 -0.66 12.63
CA ILE A 305 -9.41 -2.02 12.70
C ILE A 305 -10.51 -2.93 13.24
N GLY A 306 -10.89 -3.95 12.46
CA GLY A 306 -12.07 -4.79 12.72
C GLY A 306 -13.43 -4.11 12.46
N VAL A 307 -13.45 -2.81 12.10
CA VAL A 307 -14.66 -2.02 11.84
C VAL A 307 -14.55 -1.20 10.55
N GLN A 308 -15.58 -1.24 9.70
CA GLN A 308 -15.59 -0.59 8.38
C GLN A 308 -16.08 0.86 8.38
N GLN A 309 -16.81 1.29 9.43
CA GLN A 309 -17.35 2.65 9.58
C GLN A 309 -16.89 3.28 10.91
N PRO A 310 -15.58 3.57 11.06
CA PRO A 310 -14.98 4.02 12.32
C PRO A 310 -15.56 5.35 12.82
N GLY A 311 -16.20 5.32 13.99
CA GLY A 311 -16.81 6.48 14.64
C GLY A 311 -15.82 7.49 15.24
N ALA A 312 -14.58 7.06 15.46
CA ALA A 312 -13.46 7.87 15.99
C ALA A 312 -12.25 7.87 15.03
N ARG A 313 -11.31 8.80 15.25
CA ARG A 313 -10.05 8.91 14.48
C ARG A 313 -9.25 7.61 14.47
N LEU A 314 -9.26 6.85 15.56
CA LEU A 314 -8.92 5.43 15.60
C LEU A 314 -10.03 4.65 16.31
N SER A 315 -10.68 3.75 15.58
CA SER A 315 -11.70 2.84 16.11
C SER A 315 -11.23 1.39 16.00
N LEU A 316 -11.20 0.69 17.12
CA LEU A 316 -10.76 -0.69 17.27
C LEU A 316 -11.97 -1.54 17.67
N ALA A 317 -12.25 -2.62 16.94
CA ALA A 317 -13.32 -3.55 17.28
C ALA A 317 -12.85 -5.00 17.17
N ALA A 318 -13.35 -5.87 18.05
CA ALA A 318 -13.23 -7.31 17.87
C ALA A 318 -13.86 -7.74 16.52
N PRO A 319 -13.22 -8.59 15.70
CA PRO A 319 -13.70 -8.92 14.36
C PRO A 319 -15.17 -9.36 14.34
N GLY A 320 -15.96 -8.77 13.44
CA GLY A 320 -17.40 -9.04 13.31
C GLY A 320 -18.29 -8.39 14.38
N SER A 321 -17.72 -7.68 15.37
CA SER A 321 -18.49 -6.90 16.35
C SER A 321 -18.82 -5.52 15.82
N ALA A 322 -20.07 -5.08 15.97
CA ALA A 322 -20.46 -3.71 15.65
C ALA A 322 -19.80 -2.70 16.62
N GLU A 323 -19.50 -1.50 16.15
CA GLU A 323 -19.19 -0.38 17.04
C GLU A 323 -20.46 0.00 17.84
N GLN A 324 -20.32 0.38 19.10
CA GLN A 324 -21.46 0.92 19.88
C GLN A 324 -22.02 2.19 19.22
N VAL A 325 -23.29 2.52 19.48
CA VAL A 325 -23.97 3.72 18.95
C VAL A 325 -24.47 4.58 20.11
N GLY A 326 -24.36 5.91 20.00
CA GLY A 326 -24.83 6.85 21.03
C GLY A 326 -24.16 8.22 20.95
N SER A 327 -24.36 9.05 21.98
CA SER A 327 -23.78 10.41 22.10
C SER A 327 -22.55 10.49 23.02
N VAL A 328 -22.31 9.49 23.87
CA VAL A 328 -21.21 9.46 24.85
C VAL A 328 -19.95 8.84 24.22
N LEU A 329 -19.49 9.43 23.12
CA LEU A 329 -18.43 8.85 22.27
C LEU A 329 -17.13 9.67 22.33
N SER A 330 -16.01 8.96 22.51
CA SER A 330 -14.67 9.50 22.24
C SER A 330 -14.49 9.66 20.73
N THR A 331 -14.14 10.86 20.28
CA THR A 331 -13.85 11.17 18.87
C THR A 331 -12.42 10.81 18.47
N THR A 332 -11.52 10.57 19.43
CA THR A 332 -10.08 10.35 19.18
C THR A 332 -9.74 8.86 19.11
N LEU A 333 -9.93 8.14 20.22
CA LEU A 333 -9.65 6.71 20.34
C LEU A 333 -10.89 5.99 20.87
N ARG A 334 -11.30 4.91 20.21
CA ARG A 334 -12.45 4.11 20.58
C ARG A 334 -12.14 2.62 20.47
N ALA A 335 -12.56 1.84 21.45
CA ALA A 335 -12.36 0.39 21.50
C ALA A 335 -13.66 -0.34 21.83
N ASN A 336 -13.95 -1.43 21.13
CA ASN A 336 -14.94 -2.43 21.50
C ASN A 336 -14.25 -3.80 21.62
N ALA A 337 -14.05 -4.27 22.85
CA ALA A 337 -13.42 -5.54 23.17
C ALA A 337 -14.34 -6.77 22.99
N GLY A 338 -15.60 -6.58 22.59
CA GLY A 338 -16.59 -7.65 22.44
C GLY A 338 -17.53 -7.77 23.64
N SER A 339 -18.03 -8.98 23.89
CA SER A 339 -19.08 -9.23 24.89
C SER A 339 -18.53 -9.66 26.25
N LEU A 340 -18.94 -8.96 27.32
CA LEU A 340 -18.65 -9.33 28.70
C LEU A 340 -19.52 -10.52 29.16
N GLY A 341 -18.88 -11.59 29.65
CA GLY A 341 -19.55 -12.81 30.11
C GLY A 341 -20.65 -12.58 31.15
N ALA A 342 -21.65 -13.47 31.16
CA ALA A 342 -22.85 -13.31 31.98
C ALA A 342 -22.74 -13.81 33.44
N THR A 343 -21.73 -14.62 33.74
CA THR A 343 -21.50 -15.19 35.08
C THR A 343 -20.83 -14.17 36.00
N ALA A 344 -21.24 -14.08 37.27
CA ALA A 344 -20.56 -13.23 38.26
C ALA A 344 -19.04 -13.53 38.30
N GLY A 345 -18.21 -12.50 38.35
CA GLY A 345 -16.76 -12.61 38.26
C GLY A 345 -16.20 -12.75 36.84
N SER A 346 -17.03 -12.76 35.79
CA SER A 346 -16.54 -12.61 34.41
C SER A 346 -15.88 -11.25 34.22
N GLU A 347 -14.70 -11.21 33.62
CA GLU A 347 -13.99 -9.97 33.28
C GLU A 347 -13.69 -9.90 31.78
N LEU A 348 -13.56 -8.68 31.27
CA LEU A 348 -13.18 -8.38 29.89
C LEU A 348 -12.17 -7.23 29.87
N ALA A 349 -10.94 -7.49 29.40
CA ALA A 349 -9.96 -6.43 29.20
C ALA A 349 -10.44 -5.48 28.08
N LEU A 350 -10.52 -4.18 28.39
CA LEU A 350 -11.00 -3.14 27.46
C LEU A 350 -9.84 -2.39 26.80
N ALA A 351 -8.80 -2.09 27.58
CA ALA A 351 -7.52 -1.54 27.10
C ALA A 351 -6.43 -1.70 28.18
N SER A 352 -5.17 -1.61 27.76
CA SER A 352 -4.01 -1.35 28.61
C SER A 352 -3.27 -0.14 28.06
N ILE A 353 -2.89 0.80 28.93
CA ILE A 353 -2.16 2.02 28.56
C ILE A 353 -0.98 2.17 29.52
N GLY A 354 0.26 2.05 29.04
CA GLY A 354 1.41 1.88 29.92
C GLY A 354 2.73 2.45 29.42
N PHE A 355 3.76 2.25 30.24
CA PHE A 355 5.13 2.69 30.07
C PHE A 355 6.11 1.62 30.57
N PHE A 356 7.38 1.73 30.19
CA PHE A 356 8.44 0.84 30.66
C PHE A 356 9.36 1.57 31.64
N SER A 357 9.60 0.96 32.80
CA SER A 357 10.53 1.47 33.83
C SER A 357 11.24 0.29 34.53
N GLY A 358 11.90 -0.57 33.75
CA GLY A 358 12.42 -1.86 34.21
C GLY A 358 11.37 -2.98 34.09
N ASN A 359 10.13 -2.66 34.46
CA ASN A 359 8.92 -3.46 34.25
C ASN A 359 7.96 -2.73 33.30
N HIS A 360 7.07 -3.47 32.64
CA HIS A 360 5.97 -2.90 31.85
C HIS A 360 4.79 -2.56 32.77
N SER A 361 4.69 -1.30 33.18
CA SER A 361 3.61 -0.83 34.06
C SER A 361 2.49 -0.19 33.24
N SER A 362 1.24 -0.57 33.47
CA SER A 362 0.11 -0.04 32.71
C SER A 362 -1.15 0.19 33.55
N LEU A 363 -1.96 1.16 33.14
CA LEU A 363 -3.35 1.29 33.54
C LEU A 363 -4.17 0.23 32.79
N GLY A 364 -4.57 -0.81 33.52
CA GLY A 364 -5.50 -1.83 33.06
C GLY A 364 -6.94 -1.34 33.17
N LEU A 365 -7.62 -1.21 32.04
CA LEU A 365 -9.06 -0.93 31.96
C LEU A 365 -9.81 -2.23 31.70
N ARG A 366 -10.73 -2.64 32.59
CA ARG A 366 -11.54 -3.86 32.38
C ARG A 366 -13.01 -3.66 32.73
N GLY A 367 -13.89 -4.41 32.06
CA GLY A 367 -15.27 -4.60 32.48
C GLY A 367 -15.37 -5.82 33.40
N LEU A 368 -16.23 -5.74 34.42
CA LEU A 368 -16.51 -6.83 35.37
C LEU A 368 -18.02 -7.08 35.44
N ARG A 369 -18.40 -8.36 35.48
CA ARG A 369 -19.74 -8.82 35.83
C ARG A 369 -19.85 -8.95 37.35
N ALA A 370 -20.27 -7.88 38.02
CA ALA A 370 -20.32 -7.82 39.49
C ALA A 370 -21.41 -8.72 40.10
N THR A 371 -22.44 -9.07 39.32
CA THR A 371 -23.46 -10.07 39.67
C THR A 371 -23.92 -10.74 38.38
N ALA A 372 -24.41 -11.98 38.44
CA ALA A 372 -24.81 -12.70 37.23
C ALA A 372 -25.97 -11.98 36.50
N GLY A 373 -25.85 -11.84 35.18
CA GLY A 373 -26.76 -11.05 34.35
C GLY A 373 -26.22 -10.81 32.95
N SER A 374 -27.08 -10.39 32.02
CA SER A 374 -26.72 -10.24 30.58
C SER A 374 -26.72 -8.78 30.11
N ASP A 375 -26.96 -7.82 31.00
CA ASP A 375 -27.22 -6.42 30.69
C ASP A 375 -26.07 -5.50 31.13
N TRP A 376 -26.31 -4.20 31.28
CA TRP A 376 -25.33 -3.25 31.83
C TRP A 376 -25.48 -2.99 33.34
N THR A 377 -26.68 -3.12 33.94
CA THR A 377 -26.91 -2.77 35.36
C THR A 377 -26.15 -3.66 36.34
N SER A 378 -25.83 -4.89 35.93
CA SER A 378 -25.04 -5.87 36.67
C SER A 378 -23.51 -5.75 36.48
N THR A 379 -23.02 -4.66 35.86
CA THR A 379 -21.60 -4.48 35.49
C THR A 379 -20.85 -3.41 36.30
N ALA A 380 -19.52 -3.44 36.20
CA ALA A 380 -18.62 -2.37 36.64
C ALA A 380 -17.49 -2.14 35.64
N ILE A 381 -16.91 -0.93 35.65
CA ILE A 381 -15.66 -0.59 34.97
C ILE A 381 -14.57 -0.45 36.03
N GLY A 382 -13.44 -1.13 35.83
CA GLY A 382 -12.32 -1.14 36.76
C GLY A 382 -11.09 -0.42 36.21
N LEU A 383 -10.42 0.35 37.08
CA LEU A 383 -9.10 0.94 36.89
C LEU A 383 -8.12 0.23 37.82
N GLU A 384 -7.13 -0.50 37.27
CA GLU A 384 -6.07 -1.20 38.03
C GLU A 384 -4.69 -0.90 37.44
N MET A 385 -3.63 -1.18 38.21
CA MET A 385 -2.25 -1.20 37.72
C MET A 385 -1.87 -2.65 37.36
N ASP A 386 -1.62 -2.92 36.10
CA ASP A 386 -1.08 -4.20 35.63
C ASP A 386 0.42 -4.06 35.38
N VAL A 387 1.21 -5.06 35.82
CA VAL A 387 2.69 -5.04 35.74
C VAL A 387 3.20 -6.33 35.11
N ASP A 388 3.82 -6.20 33.93
CA ASP A 388 4.25 -7.29 33.07
C ASP A 388 3.11 -8.28 32.77
N ASN A 389 3.13 -9.49 33.36
CA ASN A 389 2.04 -10.47 33.27
C ASN A 389 1.16 -10.53 34.53
N THR A 390 1.38 -9.65 35.51
CA THR A 390 0.63 -9.58 36.76
C THR A 390 -0.51 -8.57 36.65
N LEU A 391 -1.74 -9.06 36.53
CA LEU A 391 -2.93 -8.23 36.66
C LEU A 391 -3.02 -7.67 38.10
N ARG A 392 -3.50 -6.43 38.27
CA ARG A 392 -3.74 -5.79 39.59
C ARG A 392 -2.56 -5.92 40.56
N ALA A 393 -1.37 -5.57 40.10
CA ALA A 393 -0.19 -5.44 40.93
C ALA A 393 -0.46 -4.47 42.10
N GLY A 394 -0.17 -4.89 43.33
CA GLY A 394 -0.52 -4.17 44.55
C GLY A 394 -1.92 -4.47 45.12
N GLY A 395 -2.74 -5.27 44.43
CA GLY A 395 -3.97 -5.87 44.99
C GLY A 395 -5.18 -4.92 45.14
N GLY A 396 -5.09 -3.68 44.66
CA GLY A 396 -6.15 -2.67 44.78
C GLY A 396 -6.61 -2.13 43.43
N GLY A 397 -7.89 -2.36 43.09
CA GLY A 397 -8.56 -1.73 41.96
C GLY A 397 -9.62 -0.72 42.38
N LEU A 398 -9.79 0.33 41.59
CA LEU A 398 -10.93 1.26 41.69
C LEU A 398 -12.03 0.80 40.73
N TRP A 399 -13.19 0.48 41.27
CA TRP A 399 -14.33 -0.09 40.55
C TRP A 399 -15.53 0.85 40.58
N MET A 400 -16.04 1.22 39.41
CA MET A 400 -17.22 2.06 39.22
C MET A 400 -18.38 1.19 38.73
N HIS A 401 -19.36 0.95 39.59
CA HIS A 401 -20.48 0.05 39.31
C HIS A 401 -21.66 0.76 38.65
N ALA A 402 -22.37 0.06 37.78
CA ALA A 402 -23.56 0.59 37.09
C ALA A 402 -24.72 0.96 38.03
N ASN A 403 -24.77 0.39 39.24
CA ASN A 403 -25.70 0.79 40.31
C ASN A 403 -25.27 2.09 41.04
N GLY A 404 -24.17 2.71 40.62
CA GLY A 404 -23.59 3.92 41.21
C GLY A 404 -22.91 3.69 42.56
N ASN A 405 -22.40 2.49 42.84
CA ASN A 405 -21.47 2.24 43.96
C ASN A 405 -20.02 2.31 43.46
N VAL A 406 -19.10 2.65 44.36
CA VAL A 406 -17.66 2.67 44.11
C VAL A 406 -16.96 1.70 45.06
N GLY A 407 -16.17 0.77 44.52
CA GLY A 407 -15.31 -0.14 45.29
C GLY A 407 -13.84 0.24 45.17
N ILE A 408 -13.09 0.19 46.27
CA ILE A 408 -11.63 0.36 46.30
C ILE A 408 -11.03 -0.87 46.99
N GLY A 409 -10.37 -1.73 46.22
CA GLY A 409 -9.95 -3.06 46.70
C GLY A 409 -11.13 -4.03 46.93
N VAL A 410 -12.32 -3.67 46.44
CA VAL A 410 -13.58 -4.44 46.54
C VAL A 410 -14.22 -4.51 45.15
N THR A 411 -14.53 -5.72 44.68
CA THR A 411 -15.18 -5.99 43.38
C THR A 411 -16.71 -6.13 43.49
N THR A 412 -17.27 -6.13 44.70
CA THR A 412 -18.71 -6.24 45.00
C THR A 412 -19.08 -5.31 46.17
N PRO A 413 -19.07 -3.97 45.98
CA PRO A 413 -19.21 -3.00 47.05
C PRO A 413 -20.61 -3.00 47.66
N GLY A 414 -20.70 -3.29 48.96
CA GLY A 414 -21.95 -3.35 49.73
C GLY A 414 -22.54 -1.97 50.06
N ALA A 415 -21.73 -0.91 49.95
CA ALA A 415 -22.12 0.47 50.19
C ALA A 415 -21.84 1.37 48.97
N LYS A 416 -22.27 2.64 49.05
CA LYS A 416 -22.05 3.64 47.97
C LYS A 416 -20.58 3.94 47.72
N LEU A 417 -19.76 3.90 48.78
CA LEU A 417 -18.32 3.79 48.72
C LEU A 417 -17.92 2.66 49.67
N ASP A 418 -17.18 1.68 49.16
CA ASP A 418 -16.69 0.52 49.92
C ASP A 418 -15.17 0.41 49.73
N VAL A 419 -14.43 0.28 50.82
CA VAL A 419 -12.96 0.39 50.83
C VAL A 419 -12.37 -0.73 51.68
N ASN A 420 -11.72 -1.69 51.04
CA ASN A 420 -10.96 -2.75 51.70
C ASN A 420 -9.57 -2.22 52.09
N GLY A 421 -9.53 -1.35 53.10
CA GLY A 421 -8.30 -0.74 53.59
C GLY A 421 -8.53 0.57 54.35
N SER A 422 -7.43 1.16 54.83
CA SER A 422 -7.47 2.41 55.58
C SER A 422 -7.62 3.64 54.68
N ILE A 423 -8.66 4.44 54.91
CA ILE A 423 -8.83 5.76 54.28
C ILE A 423 -7.88 6.76 54.97
N ARG A 424 -7.04 7.46 54.19
CA ARG A 424 -6.19 8.56 54.67
C ARG A 424 -6.63 9.88 54.02
N SER A 425 -7.23 10.75 54.82
CA SER A 425 -7.79 12.04 54.40
C SER A 425 -7.36 13.17 55.33
N THR A 426 -7.27 14.40 54.83
CA THR A 426 -7.05 15.60 55.66
C THR A 426 -8.27 15.97 56.50
N SER A 427 -9.47 15.68 55.98
CA SER A 427 -10.73 15.69 56.71
C SER A 427 -11.68 14.66 56.08
N LEU A 428 -12.62 14.13 56.87
CA LEU A 428 -13.69 13.26 56.40
C LEU A 428 -15.02 13.78 56.97
N THR A 429 -15.87 14.33 56.09
CA THR A 429 -17.21 14.79 56.47
C THR A 429 -18.21 13.67 56.25
N VAL A 430 -18.80 13.15 57.32
CA VAL A 430 -19.87 12.14 57.26
C VAL A 430 -21.20 12.83 57.56
N ASN A 431 -22.08 12.92 56.56
CA ASN A 431 -23.43 13.47 56.74
C ASN A 431 -24.38 12.38 57.27
N GLY A 432 -24.20 12.00 58.54
CA GLY A 432 -24.93 10.93 59.21
C GLY A 432 -24.09 10.26 60.32
N PRO A 433 -24.59 9.20 60.95
CA PRO A 433 -23.86 8.48 62.00
C PRO A 433 -22.57 7.84 61.46
N PHE A 434 -21.43 8.13 62.08
CA PHE A 434 -20.17 7.42 61.81
C PHE A 434 -20.01 6.25 62.79
N THR A 435 -20.13 5.03 62.27
CA THR A 435 -20.01 3.80 63.06
C THR A 435 -18.63 3.17 62.84
N ALA A 436 -17.88 2.93 63.92
CA ALA A 436 -16.60 2.22 63.89
C ALA A 436 -16.53 1.19 65.01
N SER A 437 -15.85 0.06 64.76
CA SER A 437 -15.64 -1.01 65.76
C SER A 437 -14.71 -0.60 66.91
N SER A 438 -13.87 0.41 66.69
CA SER A 438 -12.93 0.96 67.67
C SER A 438 -12.49 2.34 67.24
N PHE A 439 -12.38 3.27 68.19
CA PHE A 439 -11.72 4.56 67.99
C PHE A 439 -10.45 4.62 68.83
N ASN A 440 -9.35 5.13 68.26
CA ASN A 440 -8.18 5.49 69.07
C ASN A 440 -8.43 6.87 69.70
N ALA A 441 -8.79 6.88 70.99
CA ALA A 441 -9.23 8.08 71.70
C ALA A 441 -8.21 9.23 71.69
N ALA A 442 -6.91 8.94 71.54
CA ALA A 442 -5.85 9.95 71.44
C ALA A 442 -5.92 10.80 70.15
N SER A 443 -6.80 10.48 69.21
CA SER A 443 -6.98 11.21 67.93
C SER A 443 -8.37 11.82 67.74
N ILE A 444 -9.27 11.75 68.72
CA ILE A 444 -10.56 12.44 68.68
C ILE A 444 -10.44 13.79 69.40
N THR A 445 -10.09 14.84 68.65
CA THR A 445 -10.24 16.22 69.12
C THR A 445 -11.64 16.72 68.73
N ALA A 446 -12.64 16.32 69.52
CA ALA A 446 -14.01 16.81 69.35
C ALA A 446 -14.13 18.22 69.95
N ASN A 447 -14.38 19.24 69.12
CA ASN A 447 -14.70 20.59 69.61
C ASN A 447 -16.05 20.62 70.35
N THR A 448 -16.98 19.77 69.93
CA THR A 448 -18.24 19.47 70.61
C THR A 448 -18.59 17.99 70.44
N ILE A 449 -19.36 17.41 71.36
CA ILE A 449 -19.92 16.05 71.26
C ILE A 449 -21.43 16.18 71.32
N ASN A 450 -22.16 15.69 70.31
CA ASN A 450 -23.60 15.92 70.06
C ASN A 450 -24.02 17.40 69.79
N GLY A 451 -23.19 18.35 70.19
CA GLY A 451 -23.49 19.79 70.26
C GLY A 451 -22.79 20.42 71.47
N GLU A 452 -22.64 19.59 72.50
CA GLU A 452 -22.20 19.92 73.86
C GLU A 452 -20.72 20.31 73.96
N LYS A 453 -20.45 21.25 74.85
CA LYS A 453 -19.12 21.85 75.04
C LYS A 453 -18.33 21.08 76.11
N PRO A 454 -16.98 21.01 76.01
CA PRO A 454 -16.18 20.17 76.90
C PRO A 454 -16.26 20.63 78.38
N PRO A 455 -16.39 19.69 79.35
CA PRO A 455 -16.61 20.00 80.77
C PRO A 455 -15.59 20.98 81.37
N GLN A 456 -16.07 22.03 82.02
CA GLN A 456 -15.22 22.94 82.80
C GLN A 456 -14.97 22.37 84.20
N THR A 457 -13.72 22.36 84.64
CA THR A 457 -13.31 21.87 85.97
C THR A 457 -12.61 22.96 86.76
N TYR A 458 -13.10 23.22 87.97
CA TYR A 458 -12.57 24.21 88.91
C TYR A 458 -12.22 23.52 90.24
N THR A 459 -11.38 24.13 91.09
CA THR A 459 -11.03 23.55 92.40
C THR A 459 -10.81 24.60 93.48
N VAL A 460 -11.48 24.41 94.61
CA VAL A 460 -11.34 25.18 95.86
C VAL A 460 -10.32 24.46 96.75
N GLY A 461 -9.03 24.69 96.52
CA GLY A 461 -7.93 24.16 97.35
C GLY A 461 -8.07 24.53 98.84
N PRO A 462 -7.45 23.80 99.79
CA PRO A 462 -7.70 23.97 101.22
C PRO A 462 -7.29 25.36 101.75
N GLY A 463 -7.92 25.81 102.83
CA GLY A 463 -7.74 27.17 103.35
C GLY A 463 -6.65 27.30 104.42
N ALA A 464 -5.85 28.36 104.34
CA ALA A 464 -4.83 28.69 105.35
C ALA A 464 -5.42 29.28 106.64
N ASN A 465 -6.57 29.94 106.58
CA ASN A 465 -7.34 30.41 107.75
C ASN A 465 -8.50 29.43 107.99
N LEU A 466 -8.56 28.80 109.17
CA LEU A 466 -9.57 27.81 109.50
C LEU A 466 -10.95 28.37 109.91
N ASN A 467 -11.07 29.69 110.07
CA ASN A 467 -12.27 30.34 110.61
C ASN A 467 -13.17 31.00 109.55
N THR A 468 -12.74 31.09 108.28
CA THR A 468 -13.43 31.83 107.22
C THR A 468 -13.73 30.95 106.01
N TRP A 469 -14.99 30.89 105.58
CA TRP A 469 -15.38 30.20 104.34
C TRP A 469 -14.60 30.74 103.13
N ARG A 470 -14.23 29.86 102.20
CA ARG A 470 -13.60 30.27 100.93
C ARG A 470 -14.63 30.23 99.81
N GLU A 471 -14.65 31.27 99.00
CA GLU A 471 -15.55 31.43 97.88
C GLU A 471 -14.81 31.23 96.56
N LEU A 472 -15.45 30.55 95.61
CA LEU A 472 -15.03 30.40 94.23
C LEU A 472 -16.17 30.86 93.32
N GLN A 473 -15.91 31.88 92.50
CA GLN A 473 -16.80 32.23 91.38
C GLN A 473 -16.48 31.35 90.17
N MET A 474 -17.51 30.78 89.56
CA MET A 474 -17.43 29.98 88.34
C MET A 474 -18.33 30.61 87.29
N ASP A 475 -17.74 31.37 86.37
CA ASP A 475 -18.47 31.79 85.17
C ASP A 475 -18.55 30.61 84.20
N THR A 476 -19.78 30.15 84.01
CA THR A 476 -20.13 29.02 83.14
C THR A 476 -21.01 29.45 81.97
N THR A 477 -21.10 30.76 81.71
CA THR A 477 -21.89 31.36 80.61
C THR A 477 -21.52 30.79 79.23
N ALA A 478 -20.25 30.41 79.03
CA ALA A 478 -19.79 29.80 77.79
C ALA A 478 -20.17 28.31 77.63
N LEU A 479 -20.63 27.66 78.70
CA LEU A 479 -20.94 26.22 78.78
C LEU A 479 -22.41 25.94 79.12
N LEU A 480 -23.26 26.97 79.23
CA LEU A 480 -24.69 26.86 79.58
C LEU A 480 -25.50 27.91 78.81
N GLY A 481 -25.24 28.07 77.52
CA GLY A 481 -25.89 29.08 76.65
C GLY A 481 -27.22 28.61 76.06
N ASP A 482 -27.59 27.38 76.40
CA ASP A 482 -28.53 26.49 75.75
C ASP A 482 -29.82 26.35 76.60
N ALA A 483 -30.87 25.69 76.12
CA ALA A 483 -32.21 25.75 76.74
C ALA A 483 -32.55 24.60 77.70
N ASP A 484 -31.71 23.57 77.77
CA ASP A 484 -31.88 22.32 78.53
C ASP A 484 -31.05 22.26 79.83
N GLY A 485 -30.15 23.23 80.04
CA GLY A 485 -29.35 23.37 81.25
C GLY A 485 -28.22 22.35 81.36
N GLY A 486 -27.79 22.04 82.58
CA GLY A 486 -26.57 21.25 82.77
C GLY A 486 -26.47 20.51 84.09
N ARG A 487 -25.27 19.99 84.34
CA ARG A 487 -24.96 19.13 85.49
C ARG A 487 -23.71 19.62 86.21
N ILE A 488 -23.84 19.87 87.51
CA ILE A 488 -22.73 20.13 88.43
C ILE A 488 -22.41 18.84 89.20
N LYS A 489 -21.13 18.43 89.17
CA LYS A 489 -20.60 17.38 90.06
C LYS A 489 -19.54 17.97 90.98
N VAL A 490 -19.75 17.87 92.29
CA VAL A 490 -18.81 18.35 93.32
C VAL A 490 -18.19 17.14 94.03
N LEU A 491 -16.87 17.02 93.98
CA LEU A 491 -16.08 16.11 94.79
C LEU A 491 -15.52 16.86 95.99
N LEU A 492 -16.04 16.57 97.18
CA LEU A 492 -15.62 17.12 98.45
C LEU A 492 -14.63 16.18 99.14
N ARG A 493 -13.55 16.73 99.71
CA ARG A 493 -12.56 16.01 100.51
C ARG A 493 -12.33 16.77 101.81
N ASP A 494 -12.67 16.17 102.94
CA ASP A 494 -12.30 16.68 104.27
C ASP A 494 -10.90 16.20 104.64
N HIS A 495 -10.00 17.14 104.94
CA HIS A 495 -8.63 16.84 105.37
C HIS A 495 -8.55 16.45 106.85
N GLY A 496 -9.52 16.84 107.67
CA GLY A 496 -9.56 16.51 109.10
C GLY A 496 -9.97 15.07 109.37
N GLY A 497 -11.17 14.68 108.89
CA GLY A 497 -11.70 13.32 109.01
C GLY A 497 -11.27 12.35 107.89
N LYS A 498 -10.53 12.82 106.87
CA LYS A 498 -10.15 12.06 105.66
C LYS A 498 -11.35 11.53 104.85
N ILE A 499 -12.52 12.16 105.00
CA ILE A 499 -13.76 11.74 104.34
C ILE A 499 -13.82 12.32 102.92
N VAL A 500 -14.19 11.50 101.95
CA VAL A 500 -14.50 11.93 100.57
C VAL A 500 -15.99 11.75 100.32
N ARG A 501 -16.65 12.75 99.72
CA ARG A 501 -18.04 12.66 99.24
C ARG A 501 -18.15 13.22 97.83
N THR A 502 -19.03 12.64 97.01
CA THR A 502 -19.41 13.21 95.72
C THR A 502 -20.87 13.61 95.78
N VAL A 503 -21.20 14.80 95.30
CA VAL A 503 -22.57 15.31 95.19
C VAL A 503 -22.80 15.67 93.73
N SER A 504 -23.93 15.24 93.16
CA SER A 504 -24.32 15.52 91.78
C SER A 504 -25.64 16.29 91.79
N TYR A 505 -25.69 17.43 91.11
CA TYR A 505 -26.89 18.23 90.95
C TYR A 505 -27.16 18.47 89.46
N GLU A 506 -28.41 18.25 89.06
CA GLU A 506 -28.91 18.69 87.76
C GLU A 506 -29.65 20.01 87.93
N PHE A 507 -29.54 20.90 86.94
CA PHE A 507 -30.31 22.13 86.90
C PHE A 507 -30.74 22.43 85.46
N TYR A 508 -31.96 22.93 85.32
CA TYR A 508 -32.54 23.36 84.05
C TYR A 508 -32.48 24.89 84.01
N ALA A 509 -32.01 25.44 82.89
CA ALA A 509 -31.96 26.87 82.63
C ALA A 509 -33.05 27.24 81.62
N GLU A 510 -34.31 27.26 82.08
CA GLU A 510 -35.45 27.63 81.23
C GLU A 510 -35.25 29.07 80.71
N ASN A 511 -34.96 29.21 79.41
CA ASN A 511 -34.76 30.48 78.73
C ASN A 511 -36.10 31.20 78.42
N ASP A 512 -36.91 31.36 79.46
CA ASP A 512 -38.18 32.07 79.43
C ASP A 512 -38.00 33.44 80.10
N THR A 513 -38.19 34.51 79.31
CA THR A 513 -38.05 35.89 79.78
C THR A 513 -39.14 36.34 80.75
N ASP A 514 -40.29 35.67 80.77
CA ASP A 514 -41.48 36.09 81.51
C ASP A 514 -41.69 35.27 82.79
N ASN A 515 -41.27 34.00 82.85
CA ASN A 515 -41.53 33.13 84.01
C ASN A 515 -40.73 33.45 85.29
N PHE A 516 -39.70 34.31 85.22
CA PHE A 516 -39.13 34.92 86.43
C PHE A 516 -40.06 35.97 87.08
N GLY A 517 -41.18 36.35 86.47
CA GLY A 517 -42.15 37.29 87.04
C GLY A 517 -42.80 36.80 88.36
N LEU A 518 -42.82 35.49 88.63
CA LEU A 518 -43.47 34.92 89.80
C LEU A 518 -42.54 34.85 91.03
N ALA A 519 -42.99 35.41 92.15
CA ALA A 519 -42.20 35.61 93.38
C ALA A 519 -41.84 34.32 94.17
N TYR A 520 -42.10 33.12 93.62
CA TYR A 520 -42.00 31.84 94.34
C TYR A 520 -41.06 30.81 93.69
N ARG A 521 -40.27 31.19 92.68
CA ARG A 521 -39.23 30.33 92.06
C ARG A 521 -37.89 31.04 92.01
N GLN A 522 -37.29 31.21 93.19
CA GLN A 522 -35.98 31.85 93.38
C GLN A 522 -34.95 30.82 93.86
N PHE A 523 -33.75 30.85 93.29
CA PHE A 523 -32.56 30.30 93.98
C PHE A 523 -32.19 31.29 95.08
N MET A 524 -32.36 30.92 96.35
CA MET A 524 -31.95 31.74 97.49
C MET A 524 -31.30 30.93 98.62
N THR A 525 -30.50 31.64 99.40
CA THR A 525 -29.57 31.13 100.41
C THR A 525 -30.21 30.20 101.44
N VAL A 526 -29.61 29.03 101.66
CA VAL A 526 -29.83 28.25 102.88
C VAL A 526 -28.99 28.88 104.01
N SER A 527 -29.67 29.45 105.01
CA SER A 527 -29.06 29.88 106.28
C SER A 527 -29.67 29.09 107.44
N SER A 528 -28.82 28.55 108.32
CA SER A 528 -29.21 27.66 109.43
C SER A 528 -29.62 28.40 110.70
N PHE A 529 -30.28 29.57 110.58
CA PHE A 529 -30.89 30.29 111.71
C PHE A 529 -32.25 30.90 111.32
N GLY A 530 -33.29 30.63 112.11
CA GLY A 530 -34.48 31.49 112.13
C GLY A 530 -35.56 31.29 111.06
N THR A 531 -35.64 30.11 110.42
CA THR A 531 -36.80 29.67 109.60
C THR A 531 -37.06 30.46 108.31
N GLN A 532 -36.43 30.03 107.22
CA GLN A 532 -37.17 29.80 105.96
C GLN A 532 -36.59 28.60 105.20
N ARG A 533 -37.45 27.89 104.48
CA ARG A 533 -37.10 26.75 103.62
C ARG A 533 -37.34 27.18 102.17
N TYR A 534 -36.48 26.75 101.24
CA TYR A 534 -36.84 25.98 100.04
C TYR A 534 -35.60 25.75 99.15
N PHE A 535 -35.52 24.57 98.54
CA PHE A 535 -34.75 24.32 97.32
C PHE A 535 -35.42 23.17 96.57
N ARG A 536 -35.70 23.33 95.27
CA ARG A 536 -35.87 22.18 94.37
C ARG A 536 -35.84 22.57 92.90
N LEU A 537 -35.26 21.67 92.10
CA LEU A 537 -35.64 21.46 90.71
C LEU A 537 -36.36 20.09 90.62
N GLY A 538 -37.45 20.03 89.86
CA GLY A 538 -38.15 18.78 89.50
C GLY A 538 -39.49 18.47 90.19
N THR A 539 -39.79 18.95 91.41
CA THR A 539 -41.11 18.88 92.13
C THR A 539 -40.95 19.57 93.51
N THR A 540 -41.66 19.20 94.61
CA THR A 540 -41.70 19.96 95.90
C THR A 540 -40.74 19.58 97.04
N ASP A 541 -40.50 18.30 97.36
CA ASP A 541 -39.83 17.91 98.64
C ASP A 541 -38.40 17.34 98.49
N ALA A 542 -37.35 18.16 98.66
CA ALA A 542 -35.94 17.75 98.58
C ALA A 542 -35.25 17.81 99.95
N SER A 543 -35.50 16.80 100.77
CA SER A 543 -34.89 16.62 102.10
C SER A 543 -33.50 15.99 102.02
N ASP A 544 -32.58 16.59 101.26
CA ASP A 544 -31.31 15.94 100.85
C ASP A 544 -30.02 16.56 101.42
N ILE A 545 -30.13 17.24 102.56
CA ILE A 545 -29.07 17.26 103.59
C ILE A 545 -29.74 16.86 104.91
N GLY A 546 -30.01 15.56 105.06
CA GLY A 546 -30.80 14.99 106.16
C GLY A 546 -30.17 15.02 107.56
N ALA A 547 -28.96 15.59 107.73
CA ALA A 547 -28.31 15.80 109.03
C ALA A 547 -27.19 16.87 108.97
N ASP A 548 -27.36 17.94 109.74
CA ASP A 548 -26.39 18.70 110.56
C ASP A 548 -24.89 18.81 110.16
N TYR A 549 -24.56 18.97 108.87
CA TYR A 549 -23.16 19.10 108.42
C TYR A 549 -22.94 20.21 107.36
N ASP A 550 -22.71 21.46 107.79
CA ASP A 550 -22.44 22.60 106.90
C ASP A 550 -21.02 22.55 106.30
N TRP A 551 -20.82 21.74 105.25
CA TRP A 551 -19.49 21.56 104.62
C TRP A 551 -19.26 22.45 103.38
N PHE A 552 -20.30 22.72 102.61
CA PHE A 552 -20.25 23.51 101.38
C PHE A 552 -21.63 24.14 101.04
N TRP A 553 -21.63 25.23 100.28
CA TRP A 553 -22.81 25.86 99.68
C TRP A 553 -22.57 26.17 98.20
N ILE A 554 -23.64 26.27 97.42
CA ILE A 554 -23.65 26.78 96.03
C ILE A 554 -24.72 27.88 95.95
N ARG A 555 -24.42 29.00 95.28
CA ARG A 555 -25.35 30.12 95.05
C ARG A 555 -25.33 30.56 93.58
N ASN A 556 -26.47 31.02 93.07
CA ASN A 556 -26.61 31.77 91.81
C ASN A 556 -27.61 32.91 92.10
N TYR A 557 -27.42 34.10 91.52
CA TYR A 557 -28.17 35.31 91.85
C TYR A 557 -29.14 35.73 90.74
N ARG A 558 -30.37 36.09 91.13
CA ARG A 558 -31.33 36.76 90.27
C ARG A 558 -31.06 38.27 90.27
N SER A 559 -31.07 38.89 89.09
CA SER A 559 -30.98 40.34 88.96
C SER A 559 -32.11 41.09 89.70
N GLY A 560 -31.75 42.13 90.44
CA GLY A 560 -32.64 43.24 90.79
C GLY A 560 -33.32 43.18 92.16
N ILE A 561 -32.81 42.40 93.13
CA ILE A 561 -33.30 42.44 94.53
C ILE A 561 -32.12 42.62 95.49
N ALA A 562 -31.78 43.87 95.79
CA ALA A 562 -30.77 44.20 96.79
C ALA A 562 -31.29 43.91 98.20
N PHE A 563 -30.71 42.90 98.86
CA PHE A 563 -30.92 42.65 100.28
C PHE A 563 -29.95 43.48 101.12
N GLY A 564 -30.43 44.05 102.23
CA GLY A 564 -29.63 44.98 103.04
C GLY A 564 -28.55 44.30 103.87
N GLY A 565 -27.29 44.52 103.51
CA GLY A 565 -26.09 44.03 104.20
C GLY A 565 -24.83 44.55 103.48
N ASN A 566 -23.69 44.63 104.17
CA ASN A 566 -22.52 45.37 103.66
C ASN A 566 -21.51 44.50 102.87
N ASP A 567 -21.83 43.23 102.59
CA ASP A 567 -20.92 42.24 101.98
C ASP A 567 -21.35 41.83 100.55
N PHE A 568 -21.94 42.73 99.77
CA PHE A 568 -22.48 42.42 98.43
C PHE A 568 -21.78 43.20 97.29
N PRO A 569 -21.23 42.52 96.26
CA PRO A 569 -20.68 43.17 95.08
C PRO A 569 -21.79 43.66 94.12
N PRO A 570 -21.55 44.72 93.31
CA PRO A 570 -22.57 45.31 92.45
C PRO A 570 -23.02 44.40 91.30
N GLU A 571 -24.33 44.40 91.01
CA GLU A 571 -24.95 43.55 89.99
C GLU A 571 -24.89 44.13 88.57
N SER A 572 -24.86 43.24 87.58
CA SER A 572 -25.26 43.53 86.19
C SER A 572 -25.83 42.27 85.53
N GLY A 573 -26.49 42.42 84.37
CA GLY A 573 -27.16 41.31 83.67
C GLY A 573 -26.27 40.14 83.24
N ALA A 574 -24.94 40.33 83.24
CA ALA A 574 -23.94 39.34 82.81
C ALA A 574 -23.64 38.24 83.86
N ASN A 575 -24.56 37.95 84.79
CA ASN A 575 -24.34 37.07 85.93
C ASN A 575 -25.17 35.78 85.93
N ARG A 576 -26.03 35.55 84.93
CA ARG A 576 -27.04 34.45 84.91
C ARG A 576 -26.47 33.04 85.12
N TYR A 577 -25.22 32.79 84.70
CA TYR A 577 -24.54 31.49 84.81
C TYR A 577 -23.25 31.58 85.64
N LYS A 578 -23.27 32.39 86.70
CA LYS A 578 -22.17 32.49 87.67
C LYS A 578 -22.53 31.79 88.96
N PHE A 579 -21.95 30.62 89.18
CA PHE A 579 -22.08 29.89 90.43
C PHE A 579 -21.02 30.37 91.42
N TRP A 580 -21.44 30.65 92.65
CA TRP A 580 -20.55 30.93 93.77
C TRP A 580 -20.55 29.72 94.70
N ILE A 581 -19.39 29.11 94.90
CA ILE A 581 -19.23 27.91 95.71
C ILE A 581 -18.43 28.24 96.96
N LEU A 582 -19.09 28.17 98.11
CA LEU A 582 -18.51 28.48 99.41
C LEU A 582 -18.17 27.17 100.14
N VAL A 583 -16.93 27.03 100.62
CA VAL A 583 -16.39 25.79 101.17
C VAL A 583 -15.68 26.06 102.50
N ARG A 584 -15.91 25.21 103.52
CA ARG A 584 -15.17 25.32 104.79
C ARG A 584 -13.66 25.14 104.59
N PRO A 585 -12.79 25.80 105.37
CA PRO A 585 -11.33 25.72 105.24
C PRO A 585 -10.71 24.32 105.19
N ASN A 586 -11.21 23.40 106.01
CA ASN A 586 -10.75 22.00 106.09
C ASN A 586 -11.26 21.11 104.94
N ILE A 587 -12.13 21.63 104.07
CA ILE A 587 -12.70 20.90 102.93
C ILE A 587 -12.07 21.43 101.63
N THR A 588 -11.66 20.53 100.74
CA THR A 588 -11.39 20.85 99.33
C THR A 588 -12.57 20.41 98.46
N ALA A 589 -13.00 21.27 97.54
CA ALA A 589 -13.98 20.93 96.52
C ALA A 589 -13.32 20.94 95.13
N THR A 590 -13.47 19.86 94.36
CA THR A 590 -13.25 19.88 92.91
C THR A 590 -14.62 19.84 92.24
N VAL A 591 -14.89 20.80 91.35
CA VAL A 591 -16.21 21.03 90.78
C VAL A 591 -16.12 20.90 89.27
N ILE A 592 -16.94 20.02 88.69
CA ILE A 592 -17.04 19.77 87.26
C ILE A 592 -18.42 20.22 86.80
N VAL A 593 -18.48 21.05 85.76
CA VAL A 593 -19.73 21.50 85.12
C VAL A 593 -19.72 21.09 83.66
N TYR A 594 -20.82 20.51 83.19
CA TYR A 594 -20.99 20.03 81.82
C TYR A 594 -22.43 20.27 81.35
N ASP A 595 -22.57 20.50 80.04
CA ASP A 595 -23.82 20.40 79.28
C ASP A 595 -24.44 19.00 79.46
N ARG A 596 -25.74 18.86 79.15
CA ARG A 596 -26.61 17.85 79.78
C ARG A 596 -26.35 16.38 79.42
#